data_AF-A0A8T5L8T1-F1
#
_entry.id   AF-A0A8T5L8T1-F1
#
_cell.length_a   1.000
_cell.length_b   1.000
_cell.length_c   1.000
_cell.angle_alpha   90.00
_cell.angle_beta   90.00
_cell.angle_gamma   90.00
#
_symmetry.space_group_name_H-M   'P 1'
#
loop_
_entity.id
_entity.type
_entity.pdbx_description
1 polymer ?
#
loop_
_entity_poly.entity_id
_entity_poly.type
_entity_poly.pdbx_seq_one_letter_code
_entity_poly.pdbx_strand_id
1 'polypeptide(L)'
;MTEENKEENLSKRGQVEEESPSKRGQAKEELSEVEVWEFALDGEDIDELISKLNELKKTKKSLEFEIDSENELLIHYDEDVEESKEEGEEENGTEDE
;
A
#
# COMPACT_ATOMS: atom_id res chain seq x y z
N MET A 1 29.22 32.33 48.97
CA MET A 1 28.90 33.60 48.27
C MET A 1 30.17 34.05 47.59
N THR A 2 30.01 34.65 46.41
CA THR A 2 30.99 35.05 45.39
C THR A 2 31.35 33.95 44.39
N GLU A 3 31.39 34.18 43.08
CA GLU A 3 31.03 35.28 42.17
C GLU A 3 30.97 34.56 40.81
N GLU A 4 29.81 34.50 40.15
CA GLU A 4 29.51 35.38 39.02
C GLU A 4 30.64 35.41 37.98
N ASN A 5 30.64 34.42 37.07
CA ASN A 5 31.37 34.52 35.80
C ASN A 5 30.35 34.43 34.68
N LYS A 6 29.77 35.59 34.36
CA LYS A 6 29.05 35.86 33.13
C LYS A 6 29.98 36.61 32.20
N GLU A 7 29.87 36.25 30.92
CA GLU A 7 30.32 37.01 29.75
C GLU A 7 31.83 37.05 29.49
N GLU A 8 32.27 36.37 28.44
CA GLU A 8 32.65 37.15 27.27
C GLU A 8 32.53 36.36 25.96
N ASN A 9 31.99 37.08 24.99
CA ASN A 9 31.63 36.68 23.65
C ASN A 9 32.85 36.87 22.74
N LEU A 10 33.35 35.80 22.12
CA LEU A 10 34.33 35.91 21.04
C LEU A 10 33.91 35.08 19.83
N SER A 11 33.03 35.71 19.04
CA SER A 11 33.17 35.87 17.58
C SER A 11 34.38 35.17 16.94
N LYS A 12 34.13 34.18 16.07
CA LYS A 12 34.37 34.30 14.60
C LYS A 12 34.16 32.97 13.86
N ARG A 13 33.37 33.09 12.80
CA ARG A 13 33.22 32.18 11.64
C ARG A 13 34.48 31.35 11.36
N GLY A 14 34.31 30.02 11.41
CA GLY A 14 35.14 29.04 10.72
C GLY A 14 34.22 28.06 10.02
N GLN A 15 34.30 28.02 8.69
CA GLN A 15 33.72 26.97 7.87
C GLN A 15 34.30 25.61 8.31
N VAL A 16 33.46 24.62 8.51
CA VAL A 16 33.84 23.22 8.35
C VAL A 16 32.64 22.49 7.75
N GLU A 17 32.76 22.19 6.46
CA GLU A 17 32.01 21.14 5.78
C GLU A 17 32.45 19.76 6.34
N GLU A 18 31.72 18.71 5.94
CA GLU A 18 32.00 17.29 6.20
C GLU A 18 31.60 16.84 7.64
N GLU A 19 30.76 15.85 7.93
CA GLU A 19 30.34 14.64 7.21
C GLU A 19 28.96 14.18 7.72
N SER A 20 28.22 13.48 6.85
CA SER A 20 26.93 12.86 7.16
C SER A 20 27.08 11.66 8.11
N PRO A 21 26.35 11.55 9.23
CA PRO A 21 26.33 10.30 9.99
C PRO A 21 25.46 9.25 9.28
N SER A 22 26.17 8.30 8.69
CA SER A 22 25.69 7.10 8.02
C SER A 22 24.90 6.14 8.94
N LYS A 23 23.85 5.58 8.32
CA LYS A 23 22.86 4.57 8.71
C LYS A 23 23.20 3.60 9.85
N ARG A 24 22.22 3.34 10.72
CA ARG A 24 22.01 2.02 11.35
C ARG A 24 20.54 1.61 11.18
N GLY A 25 20.31 0.73 10.19
CA GLY A 25 19.00 0.18 9.88
C GLY A 25 18.53 -0.79 10.95
N GLN A 26 17.36 -0.51 11.52
CA GLN A 26 16.51 -1.54 12.10
C GLN A 26 15.59 -1.99 10.95
N ALA A 27 15.75 -3.23 10.49
CA ALA A 27 14.78 -3.84 9.59
C ALA A 27 13.50 -4.08 10.40
N LYS A 28 12.59 -3.11 10.39
CA LYS A 28 11.17 -3.36 10.64
C LYS A 28 10.65 -4.07 9.40
N GLU A 29 10.06 -5.24 9.55
CA GLU A 29 9.15 -5.75 8.54
C GLU A 29 8.07 -4.68 8.35
N GLU A 30 8.14 -3.98 7.23
CA GLU A 30 7.11 -3.05 6.81
C GLU A 30 5.90 -3.89 6.41
N LEU A 31 4.98 -4.10 7.34
CA LEU A 31 3.60 -4.43 6.98
C LEU A 31 3.12 -3.24 6.16
N SER A 32 3.18 -3.37 4.83
CA SER A 32 2.70 -2.35 3.92
C SER A 32 1.23 -2.10 4.23
N GLU A 33 0.88 -0.85 4.56
CA GLU A 33 -0.52 -0.43 4.62
C GLU A 33 -1.12 -0.67 3.23
N VAL A 34 -1.98 -1.68 3.10
CA VAL A 34 -2.68 -1.97 1.85
C VAL A 34 -3.88 -1.04 1.79
N GLU A 35 -3.89 -0.14 0.82
CA GLU A 35 -5.06 0.69 0.53
C GLU A 35 -6.13 -0.17 -0.16
N VAL A 36 -7.31 -0.26 0.45
CA VAL A 36 -8.46 -0.99 -0.09
C VAL A 36 -9.38 0.00 -0.79
N TRP A 37 -9.70 -0.28 -2.05
CA TRP A 37 -10.61 0.52 -2.87
C TRP A 37 -11.94 -0.22 -3.03
N GLU A 38 -13.06 0.48 -2.88
CA GLU A 38 -14.42 -0.06 -3.00
C GLU A 38 -15.08 0.42 -4.30
N PHE A 39 -15.65 -0.49 -5.08
CA PHE A 39 -16.36 -0.19 -6.33
C PHE A 39 -17.61 -1.07 -6.49
N ALA A 40 -18.57 -0.60 -7.29
CA ALA A 40 -19.80 -1.32 -7.60
C ALA A 40 -19.83 -1.68 -9.09
N LEU A 41 -20.17 -2.94 -9.39
CA LEU A 41 -20.32 -3.45 -10.75
C LEU A 41 -21.76 -3.88 -10.99
N ASP A 42 -22.28 -3.64 -12.19
CA ASP A 42 -23.56 -4.21 -12.61
C ASP A 42 -23.40 -5.62 -13.20
N GLY A 43 -24.51 -6.23 -13.64
CA GLY A 43 -24.47 -7.59 -14.17
C GLY A 43 -23.68 -7.74 -15.47
N GLU A 44 -23.69 -6.71 -16.32
CA GLU A 44 -22.97 -6.72 -17.59
C GLU A 44 -21.46 -6.55 -17.35
N ASP A 45 -21.10 -5.66 -16.41
CA ASP A 45 -19.71 -5.45 -15.98
C ASP A 45 -19.08 -6.74 -15.40
N ILE A 46 -19.85 -7.47 -14.59
CA ILE A 46 -19.41 -8.74 -14.00
C ILE A 46 -19.14 -9.78 -15.09
N ASP A 47 -20.05 -9.93 -16.06
CA ASP A 47 -19.89 -10.87 -17.17
C ASP A 47 -18.67 -10.53 -18.05
N GLU A 48 -18.41 -9.24 -18.26
CA GLU A 48 -17.20 -8.76 -18.94
C GLU A 48 -15.93 -9.10 -18.16
N LEU A 49 -15.90 -8.80 -16.85
CA LEU A 49 -14.75 -9.08 -15.99
C LEU A 49 -14.44 -10.58 -15.98
N ILE A 50 -15.46 -11.45 -15.83
CA ILE A 50 -15.31 -12.91 -15.90
C ILE A 50 -14.72 -13.34 -17.24
N SER A 51 -15.19 -12.74 -18.35
CA SER A 51 -14.69 -13.04 -19.68
C SER A 51 -13.21 -12.68 -19.82
N LYS A 52 -12.80 -11.48 -19.37
CA LYS A 52 -11.39 -11.05 -19.37
C LYS A 52 -10.51 -11.93 -18.49
N LEU A 53 -10.96 -12.29 -17.28
CA LEU A 53 -10.23 -13.20 -16.39
C LEU A 53 -10.00 -14.58 -17.04
N ASN A 54 -10.98 -15.09 -17.77
CA ASN A 54 -10.84 -16.32 -18.55
C ASN A 54 -9.80 -16.19 -19.67
N GLU A 55 -9.70 -15.02 -20.32
CA GLU A 55 -8.65 -14.75 -21.32
C GLU A 55 -7.27 -14.61 -20.68
N LEU A 56 -7.16 -13.94 -19.53
CA LEU A 56 -5.92 -13.84 -18.76
C LEU A 56 -5.40 -15.23 -18.37
N LYS A 57 -6.27 -16.14 -17.91
CA LYS A 57 -5.91 -17.54 -17.64
C LYS A 57 -5.38 -18.29 -18.87
N LYS A 58 -5.93 -18.02 -20.05
CA LYS A 58 -5.53 -18.70 -21.30
C LYS A 58 -4.24 -18.12 -21.89
N THR A 59 -4.12 -16.80 -21.88
CA THR A 59 -3.06 -16.07 -22.59
C THR A 59 -1.89 -15.72 -21.68
N LYS A 60 -2.11 -15.69 -20.36
CA LYS A 60 -1.16 -15.25 -19.33
C LYS A 60 -0.65 -13.82 -19.55
N LYS A 61 -1.44 -13.01 -20.24
CA LYS A 61 -1.17 -11.59 -20.45
C LYS A 61 -1.97 -10.78 -19.45
N SER A 62 -1.43 -9.64 -19.05
CA SER A 62 -2.13 -8.67 -18.22
C SER A 62 -3.43 -8.23 -18.89
N LEU A 63 -4.45 -7.96 -18.08
CA LEU A 63 -5.71 -7.39 -18.54
C LEU A 63 -5.97 -6.06 -17.84
N GLU A 64 -6.68 -5.19 -18.54
CA GLU A 64 -7.16 -3.90 -18.06
C GLU A 64 -8.69 -3.95 -17.99
N PHE A 65 -9.25 -3.48 -16.88
CA PHE A 65 -10.68 -3.40 -16.64
C PHE A 65 -11.04 -2.02 -16.12
N GLU A 66 -11.76 -1.24 -16.93
CA GLU A 66 -12.28 0.08 -16.56
C GLU A 66 -13.39 -0.10 -15.52
N ILE A 67 -13.23 0.50 -14.33
CA ILE A 67 -14.27 0.51 -13.29
C ILE A 67 -15.21 1.70 -13.51
N ASP A 68 -14.62 2.87 -13.78
CA ASP A 68 -15.32 4.12 -14.04
C ASP A 68 -14.48 5.00 -14.98
N SER A 69 -14.94 6.21 -15.25
CA SER A 69 -14.27 7.13 -16.17
C SER A 69 -12.87 7.60 -15.74
N GLU A 70 -12.46 7.32 -14.50
CA GLU A 70 -11.21 7.79 -13.91
C GLU A 70 -10.31 6.64 -13.43
N ASN A 71 -10.85 5.42 -13.22
CA ASN A 71 -10.16 4.32 -12.56
C ASN A 71 -10.18 3.02 -13.39
N GLU A 72 -9.04 2.33 -13.42
CA GLU A 72 -8.85 1.04 -14.10
C GLU A 72 -8.14 0.03 -13.18
N LEU A 73 -8.55 -1.25 -13.24
CA LEU A 73 -7.84 -2.37 -12.65
C LEU A 73 -6.89 -2.99 -13.67
N LEU A 74 -5.60 -3.02 -13.33
CA LEU A 74 -4.59 -3.77 -14.07
C LEU A 74 -4.31 -5.09 -13.33
N ILE A 75 -4.69 -6.21 -13.94
CA ILE A 75 -4.53 -7.54 -13.36
C ILE A 75 -3.45 -8.30 -14.12
N HIS A 76 -2.48 -8.84 -13.39
CA HIS A 76 -1.40 -9.67 -13.92
C HIS A 76 -1.64 -11.14 -13.58
N TYR A 77 -1.29 -12.03 -14.52
CA TYR A 77 -1.23 -13.46 -14.21
C TYR A 77 0.06 -13.73 -13.44
N ASP A 78 -0.07 -14.17 -12.20
CA ASP A 78 1.06 -14.66 -11.40
C ASP A 78 1.16 -16.18 -11.56
N GLU A 79 2.32 -16.65 -12.04
CA GLU A 79 2.57 -18.09 -12.23
C GLU A 79 2.91 -18.82 -10.91
N ASP A 80 3.19 -18.09 -9.83
CA ASP A 80 3.85 -18.63 -8.62
C ASP A 80 2.93 -18.76 -7.38
N VAL A 81 1.60 -18.68 -7.50
CA VAL A 81 0.67 -18.76 -6.35
C VAL A 81 0.31 -20.22 -5.98
N GLU A 82 0.84 -20.70 -4.86
CA GLU A 82 0.47 -21.97 -4.19
C GLU A 82 -0.90 -21.83 -3.47
N GLU A 83 -1.82 -22.76 -3.71
CA GLU A 83 -3.24 -22.81 -3.31
C GLU A 83 -3.50 -22.71 -1.78
N SER A 84 -4.31 -21.73 -1.32
CA SER A 84 -4.70 -21.56 0.10
C SER A 84 -6.25 -21.59 0.26
N LYS A 85 -6.78 -22.39 1.19
CA LYS A 85 -8.22 -22.76 1.33
C LYS A 85 -9.03 -21.88 2.32
N GLU A 86 -10.30 -21.66 1.96
CA GLU A 86 -11.42 -20.90 2.57
C GLU A 86 -12.03 -21.42 3.89
N GLU A 87 -12.99 -20.64 4.42
CA GLU A 87 -14.26 -20.99 5.12
C GLU A 87 -14.45 -20.10 6.38
N GLY A 88 -15.52 -19.33 6.60
CA GLY A 88 -16.82 -19.17 5.95
C GLY A 88 -17.82 -18.64 6.99
N GLU A 89 -18.67 -17.71 6.56
CA GLU A 89 -20.14 -17.72 6.78
C GLU A 89 -20.68 -17.52 8.22
N GLU A 90 -21.84 -16.90 8.47
CA GLU A 90 -22.88 -16.27 7.68
C GLU A 90 -23.87 -15.62 8.68
N GLU A 91 -24.52 -14.53 8.25
CA GLU A 91 -25.97 -14.30 8.23
C GLU A 91 -26.88 -14.81 9.39
N ASN A 92 -27.99 -14.18 9.77
CA ASN A 92 -28.79 -13.06 9.26
C ASN A 92 -29.83 -12.72 10.34
N GLY A 93 -30.36 -11.50 10.31
CA GLY A 93 -31.80 -11.25 10.49
C GLY A 93 -32.38 -11.17 11.91
N THR A 94 -32.37 -9.95 12.46
CA THR A 94 -33.53 -9.36 13.15
C THR A 94 -34.78 -9.46 12.24
N GLU A 95 -35.98 -9.63 12.76
CA GLU A 95 -36.81 -8.50 13.22
C GLU A 95 -37.71 -8.88 14.41
N ASP A 96 -37.58 -8.03 15.44
CA ASP A 96 -38.55 -7.56 16.45
C ASP A 96 -40.05 -7.67 16.03
N GLU A 97 -41.04 -7.82 16.92
CA GLU A 97 -41.19 -7.40 18.33
C GLU A 97 -42.01 -8.42 19.15
#